data_AF-A0A6N6PK19-F1
#
_entry.id   AF-A0A6N6PK19-F1
#
_cell.length_a   1.000
_cell.length_b   1.000
_cell.length_c   1.000
_cell.angle_alpha   90.00
_cell.angle_beta   90.00
_cell.angle_gamma   90.00
#
_symmetry.space_group_name_H-M   'P 1'
#
loop_
_entity.id
_entity.type
_entity.pdbx_description
1 polymer ?
#
loop_
_entity_poly.entity_id
_entity_poly.type
_entity_poly.pdbx_seq_one_letter_code
_entity_poly.pdbx_strand_id
1 'polypeptide(L)' 'MKSTQLKLLSNLCLILGFASIIGSIAIWFLTGGQAPETQAHAERFGIFVGLWAPTFFILSNRFDRYAEKAA' A
#
# COMPACT_ATOMS: atom_id res chain seq x y z
N MET A 1 -2.59 22.64 6.81
CA MET A 1 -1.80 22.17 5.65
C MET A 1 -2.32 22.86 4.40
N LYS A 2 -1.45 23.24 3.45
CA LYS A 2 -1.89 23.82 2.16
C LYS A 2 -2.60 22.73 1.33
N SER A 3 -3.67 23.07 0.60
CA SER A 3 -4.43 22.12 -0.24
C SER A 3 -3.54 21.31 -1.20
N THR A 4 -2.51 21.94 -1.77
CA THR A 4 -1.50 21.29 -2.62
C THR A 4 -0.75 20.14 -1.92
N GLN A 5 -0.44 20.28 -0.63
CA GLN A 5 0.26 19.25 0.15
C GLN A 5 -0.66 18.05 0.43
N LEU A 6 -1.96 18.30 0.66
CA LEU A 6 -2.95 17.24 0.86
C LEU A 6 -3.17 16.44 -0.44
N LYS A 7 -3.23 17.11 -1.59
CA LYS A 7 -3.31 16.44 -2.91
C LYS A 7 -2.07 15.59 -3.21
N LEU A 8 -0.88 16.11 -2.91
CA LEU A 8 0.35 15.33 -3.07
C LEU A 8 0.32 14.06 -2.21
N LEU A 9 -0.08 14.19 -0.94
CA LEU A 9 -0.16 13.05 -0.03
C LEU A 9 -1.25 12.05 -0.45
N SER A 10 -2.38 12.54 -0.95
CA SER A 10 -3.44 11.70 -1.53
C SER A 10 -2.91 10.83 -2.67
N ASN A 11 -2.22 11.44 -3.64
CA ASN A 11 -1.65 10.73 -4.79
C ASN A 11 -0.55 9.75 -4.37
N LEU A 12 0.30 10.12 -3.41
CA LEU A 12 1.31 9.22 -2.85
C LEU A 12 0.67 7.99 -2.20
N CYS A 13 -0.37 8.19 -1.38
CA CYS A 13 -1.11 7.09 -0.78
C CYS A 13 -1.76 6.21 -1.86
N LEU A 14 -2.30 6.78 -2.93
CA LEU A 14 -2.88 6.00 -4.03
C LEU A 14 -1.82 5.09 -4.67
N ILE A 15 -0.65 5.64 -5.01
CA ILE A 15 0.46 4.89 -5.60
C ILE A 15 0.96 3.81 -4.65
N LEU A 16 1.10 4.13 -3.35
CA LEU A 16 1.54 3.17 -2.33
C LEU A 16 0.53 2.02 -2.16
N GLY A 17 -0.77 2.27 -2.32
CA GLY A 17 -1.78 1.22 -2.31
C GLY A 17 -1.57 0.19 -3.43
N PHE A 18 -1.33 0.66 -4.65
CA PHE A 18 -1.00 -0.23 -5.77
C PHE A 18 0.37 -0.89 -5.61
N ALA A 19 1.37 -0.16 -5.12
CA ALA A 19 2.70 -0.69 -4.86
C ALA A 19 2.68 -1.81 -3.81
N SER A 20 1.83 -1.70 -2.78
CA SER A 20 1.61 -2.72 -1.75
C SER A 20 1.04 -4.02 -2.34
N ILE A 21 0.10 -3.93 -3.29
CA ILE A 21 -0.44 -5.11 -4.00
C ILE A 21 0.67 -5.79 -4.81
N ILE A 22 1.39 -5.03 -5.62
CA ILE A 22 2.48 -5.56 -6.46
C ILE A 22 3.57 -6.17 -5.58
N GLY A 23 3.94 -5.49 -4.49
CA GLY A 23 4.92 -5.98 -3.53
C GLY A 23 4.52 -7.30 -2.87
N SER A 24 3.26 -7.46 -2.49
CA SER A 24 2.71 -8.71 -1.95
C SER A 24 2.87 -9.87 -2.95
N ILE A 25 2.52 -9.64 -4.21
CA ILE A 25 2.66 -10.64 -5.29
C ILE A 25 4.14 -10.97 -5.53
N ALA A 26 5.01 -9.96 -5.56
CA ALA A 26 6.45 -10.15 -5.75
C ALA A 26 7.08 -10.98 -4.62
N ILE A 27 6.71 -10.73 -3.37
CA ILE A 27 7.18 -11.51 -2.21
C ILE A 27 6.78 -12.98 -2.35
N TRP A 28 5.52 -13.24 -2.69
CA TRP A 28 5.05 -14.60 -2.91
C TRP A 28 5.81 -15.28 -4.05
N PHE A 29 6.03 -14.59 -5.17
CA PHE A 29 6.73 -15.14 -6.33
C PHE A 29 8.21 -15.44 -6.05
N LEU A 30 8.89 -14.57 -5.30
CA LEU A 30 10.32 -14.72 -5.00
C LEU A 30 10.60 -15.78 -3.94
N THR A 31 9.65 -16.03 -3.01
CA THR A 31 9.91 -16.89 -1.85
C THR A 31 9.02 -18.12 -1.76
N GLY A 32 7.91 -18.18 -2.49
CA GLY A 32 7.04 -19.36 -2.57
C GLY A 32 7.69 -20.61 -3.19
N GLY A 33 8.89 -20.49 -3.76
CA GLY A 33 9.62 -21.59 -4.39
C GLY A 33 10.90 -22.05 -3.66
N GLN A 34 11.35 -21.38 -2.59
CA GLN A 34 12.58 -21.73 -1.89
C GLN A 34 12.27 -22.19 -0.47
N ALA A 35 12.48 -23.49 -0.23
CA ALA A 35 12.42 -24.24 1.04
C ALA A 35 11.16 -24.06 1.93
N PRO A 36 10.61 -25.16 2.47
CA PRO A 36 9.36 -25.12 3.26
C PRO A 36 9.45 -24.23 4.51
N GLU A 37 10.64 -24.08 5.10
CA GLU A 37 10.89 -23.23 6.26
C GLU A 37 10.77 -21.72 5.94
N THR A 38 11.26 -21.29 4.77
CA THR A 38 11.24 -19.88 4.33
C THR A 38 9.91 -19.50 3.67
N GLN A 39 9.18 -20.48 3.15
CA GLN A 39 7.87 -20.29 2.53
C GLN A 39 6.85 -19.71 3.52
N ALA A 40 6.73 -20.30 4.72
CA ALA A 40 5.74 -19.87 5.71
C ALA A 40 5.97 -18.42 6.20
N HIS A 41 7.23 -18.00 6.31
CA HIS A 41 7.56 -16.62 6.70
C HIS A 41 7.21 -15.62 5.61
N ALA A 42 7.48 -15.97 4.35
CA ALA A 42 7.24 -15.07 3.23
C ALA A 42 5.76 -14.95 2.85
N GLU A 43 4.99 -16.03 2.95
CA GLU A 43 3.53 -15.97 2.77
C GLU A 43 2.90 -15.01 3.79
N ARG A 44 3.31 -15.09 5.07
CA ARG A 44 2.85 -14.18 6.12
C ARG A 44 3.25 -12.73 5.85
N PHE A 45 4.49 -12.50 5.42
CA PHE A 45 4.97 -11.16 5.09
C PHE A 45 4.26 -10.58 3.86
N GLY A 46 4.05 -11.38 2.82
CA GLY A 46 3.30 -10.99 1.63
C GLY A 46 1.85 -10.61 1.96
N ILE A 47 1.16 -11.39 2.79
CA ILE A 47 -0.20 -11.06 3.27
C ILE A 47 -0.17 -9.75 4.07
N PHE A 48 0.78 -9.59 4.99
CA PHE A 48 0.91 -8.37 5.79
C PHE A 48 1.12 -7.13 4.92
N VAL A 49 2.00 -7.20 3.92
CA VAL A 49 2.23 -6.12 2.96
C VAL A 49 1.00 -5.85 2.10
N GLY A 50 0.27 -6.89 1.67
CA GLY A 50 -0.95 -6.75 0.89
C GLY A 50 -2.10 -6.06 1.66
N LEU A 51 -2.16 -6.26 2.98
CA LEU A 51 -3.14 -5.59 3.86
C LEU A 51 -2.91 -4.08 4.01
N TRP A 52 -1.76 -3.55 3.59
CA TRP A 52 -1.52 -2.10 3.60
C TRP A 52 -2.29 -1.36 2.50
N ALA A 53 -2.61 -2.02 1.39
CA ALA A 53 -3.35 -1.44 0.27
C ALA A 53 -4.67 -0.75 0.68
N PRO A 54 -5.60 -1.41 1.40
CA PRO A 54 -6.84 -0.77 1.84
C PRO A 54 -6.59 0.45 2.74
N THR A 55 -5.60 0.40 3.62
CA THR A 55 -5.23 1.54 4.48
C THR A 55 -4.76 2.73 3.64
N PHE A 56 -3.89 2.48 2.66
CA PHE A 56 -3.41 3.52 1.75
C PHE A 56 -4.52 4.12 0.89
N PHE A 57 -5.44 3.31 0.37
CA PHE A 57 -6.58 3.81 -0.41
C PHE A 57 -7.55 4.63 0.45
N ILE A 58 -7.82 4.21 1.69
CA ILE A 58 -8.65 4.98 2.63
C ILE A 58 -7.99 6.33 2.94
N LEU A 59 -6.68 6.35 3.21
CA LEU A 59 -5.94 7.58 3.46
C LEU A 59 -5.91 8.51 2.25
N SER A 60 -5.70 7.96 1.05
CA SER A 60 -5.76 8.71 -0.21
C SER A 60 -7.09 9.45 -0.35
N ASN A 61 -8.20 8.71 -0.26
CA ASN A 61 -9.53 9.30 -0.34
C ASN A 61 -9.80 10.32 0.78
N ARG A 62 -9.30 10.07 2.00
CA ARG A 62 -9.45 11.00 3.12
C ARG A 62 -8.70 12.32 2.85
N PHE A 63 -7.45 12.25 2.38
CA PHE A 63 -6.64 13.43 2.08
C PHE A 63 -7.20 14.24 0.92
N ASP A 64 -7.73 13.57 -0.11
CA ASP A 64 -8.35 14.24 -1.24
C ASP A 64 -9.56 15.07 -0.80
N ARG A 65 -10.47 14.46 -0.02
CA ARG A 65 -11.64 15.16 0.55
C ARG A 65 -11.27 16.33 1.45
N TYR A 66 -10.16 16.23 2.19
CA TYR A 66 -9.67 17.35 2.99
C TYR A 66 -9.05 18.46 2.13
N ALA A 67 -8.41 18.10 1.02
CA ALA A 67 -7.86 19.07 0.08
C ALA A 67 -8.95 19.88 -0.62
N GLU A 68 -10.07 19.24 -0.98
CA GLU A 68 -11.25 19.90 -1.56
C GLU A 68 -11.89 20.89 -0.59
N LYS A 69 -12.07 20.50 0.68
CA LYS A 69 -12.63 21.41 1.70
C LYS A 69 -11.71 22.59 2.06
N ALA A 70 -10.42 22.48 1.77
CA ALA A 70 -9.42 23.49 2.05
C ALA A 70 -9.08 24.37 0.82
N ALA A 71 -9.73 24.12 -0.32
CA ALA A 71 -9.66 24.92 -1.54
C ALA A 71 -10.79 25.95 -1.56
#